data_AF-A0A120IDU0-F1
#
_entry.id   AF-A0A120IDU0-F1
#
_cell.length_a   1.000
_cell.length_b   1.000
_cell.length_c   1.000
_cell.angle_alpha   90.00
_cell.angle_beta   90.00
_cell.angle_gamma   90.00
#
_symmetry.space_group_name_H-M   'P 1'
#
loop_
_entity.id
_entity.type
_entity.pdbx_description
1 polymer ?
#
loop_
_entity_poly.entity_id
_entity_poly.type
_entity_poly.pdbx_seq_one_letter_code
_entity_poly.pdbx_strand_id
1 'polypeptide(L)'
;MNILDILHTLGWKIISADNFRQIYVITQSSERLARAQEVAKTYQVTIDEMCFDETGNLYISFMDKKTKEFVDNYYHNGMDPHELY
;
A
#
# COMPACT_ATOMS: atom_id res chain seq x y z
N MET A 1 3.47 1.54 12.75
CA MET A 1 2.58 1.55 11.58
C MET A 1 3.12 0.55 10.58
N ASN A 2 2.34 -0.48 10.26
CA ASN A 2 2.75 -1.55 9.35
C ASN A 2 2.15 -1.38 7.94
N ILE A 3 2.50 -2.27 7.02
CA ILE A 3 2.02 -2.23 5.62
C ILE A 3 0.49 -2.32 5.52
N LEU A 4 -0.16 -3.07 6.41
CA LEU A 4 -1.61 -3.18 6.42
C LEU A 4 -2.26 -1.85 6.83
N ASP A 5 -1.72 -1.19 7.85
CA ASP A 5 -2.16 0.15 8.28
C ASP A 5 -1.99 1.19 7.17
N ILE A 6 -0.88 1.11 6.43
CA ILE A 6 -0.59 1.98 5.28
C ILE A 6 -1.63 1.76 4.17
N LEU A 7 -1.89 0.51 3.80
CA LEU A 7 -2.91 0.17 2.80
C LEU A 7 -4.30 0.64 3.24
N HIS A 8 -4.64 0.49 4.51
CA HIS A 8 -5.88 1.03 5.07
C HIS A 8 -5.95 2.56 4.99
N THR A 9 -4.86 3.26 5.31
CA THR A 9 -4.77 4.73 5.23
C THR A 9 -4.95 5.24 3.81
N LEU A 10 -4.42 4.50 2.82
CA LEU A 10 -4.64 4.76 1.40
C LEU A 10 -6.10 4.49 0.96
N GLY A 11 -6.96 3.95 1.83
CA GLY A 11 -8.34 3.63 1.52
C GLY A 11 -8.49 2.31 0.77
N TRP A 12 -7.59 1.35 1.01
CA TRP A 12 -7.75 -0.02 0.56
C TRP A 12 -8.36 -0.89 1.66
N LYS A 13 -9.20 -1.83 1.25
CA LYS A 13 -9.66 -2.94 2.08
C LYS A 13 -8.84 -4.17 1.76
N ILE A 14 -8.30 -4.80 2.79
CA ILE A 14 -7.45 -5.99 2.67
C ILE A 14 -8.35 -7.24 2.73
N ILE A 15 -8.31 -8.05 1.67
CA ILE A 15 -9.04 -9.31 1.57
C ILE A 15 -8.19 -10.44 2.15
N SER A 16 -6.89 -10.46 1.83
CA SER A 16 -5.93 -11.39 2.40
C SER A 16 -4.53 -10.78 2.44
N ALA A 17 -3.70 -11.23 3.37
CA ALA A 17 -2.33 -10.80 3.54
C ALA A 17 -1.43 -12.00 3.81
N ASP A 18 -0.34 -12.11 3.03
CA ASP A 18 0.79 -13.00 3.27
C ASP A 18 1.99 -12.12 3.57
N ASN A 19 2.17 -11.78 4.85
CA ASN A 19 3.25 -10.89 5.30
C ASN A 19 4.64 -11.50 5.08
N PHE A 20 4.76 -12.84 5.06
CA PHE A 20 6.04 -13.51 4.82
C PHE A 20 6.51 -13.30 3.37
N ARG A 21 5.57 -13.40 2.42
CA ARG A 21 5.87 -13.17 1.01
C ARG A 21 5.64 -11.72 0.57
N GLN A 22 5.18 -10.85 1.47
CA GLN A 22 4.77 -9.46 1.20
C GLN A 22 3.74 -9.35 0.07
N ILE A 23 2.77 -10.25 0.05
CA ILE A 23 1.70 -10.27 -0.96
C ILE A 23 0.37 -9.93 -0.30
N TYR A 24 -0.34 -8.94 -0.84
CA TYR A 24 -1.60 -8.47 -0.30
C TYR A 24 -2.67 -8.49 -1.39
N VAL A 25 -3.83 -9.08 -1.11
CA VAL A 25 -5.00 -8.96 -1.98
C VAL A 25 -5.86 -7.84 -1.44
N ILE A 26 -5.98 -6.76 -2.22
CA ILE A 26 -6.65 -5.53 -1.81
C ILE A 26 -7.77 -5.16 -2.77
N THR A 27 -8.80 -4.50 -2.25
CA THR A 27 -9.87 -3.90 -3.05
C THR A 27 -10.17 -2.49 -2.56
N GLN A 28 -10.76 -1.66 -3.40
CA GLN A 28 -11.09 -0.29 -3.03
C GLN A 28 -12.10 -0.28 -1.87
N SER A 29 -11.83 0.51 -0.83
CA SER A 29 -12.82 0.78 0.22
C SER A 29 -14.03 1.55 -0.34
N SER A 30 -15.14 1.56 0.39
CA SER A 30 -16.32 2.33 0.03
C SER A 30 -16.00 3.83 -0.10
N GLU A 31 -15.13 4.34 0.76
CA GLU A 31 -14.64 5.73 0.74
C GLU A 31 -13.83 6.03 -0.52
N ARG A 32 -12.97 5.09 -0.94
CA ARG A 32 -12.17 5.23 -2.17
C ARG A 32 -13.04 5.11 -3.42
N LEU A 33 -14.04 4.22 -3.42
CA LEU A 33 -15.00 4.05 -4.52
C LEU A 33 -15.86 5.30 -4.73
N ALA A 34 -16.34 5.90 -3.64
CA ALA A 34 -17.12 7.13 -3.71
C ALA A 34 -16.36 8.29 -4.38
N ARG A 35 -15.03 8.35 -4.21
CA ARG A 35 -14.17 9.34 -4.87
C ARG A 35 -13.89 9.02 -6.34
N ALA A 36 -13.73 7.74 -6.68
CA ALA A 36 -13.33 7.31 -8.01
C ALA A 36 -14.49 7.26 -9.03
N GLN A 37 -15.74 7.12 -8.57
CA GLN A 37 -16.90 6.85 -9.44
C GLN A 37 -16.70 5.63 -10.37
N GLU A 38 -15.87 4.67 -9.94
CA GLU A 38 -15.54 3.46 -10.69
C GLU A 38 -16.13 2.20 -10.06
N VAL A 39 -16.19 1.12 -10.85
CA VAL A 39 -16.46 -0.23 -10.34
C VAL A 39 -15.27 -0.69 -9.50
N ALA A 40 -15.58 -1.36 -8.39
CA ALA A 40 -14.55 -1.88 -7.50
C ALA A 40 -13.58 -2.83 -8.19
N LYS A 41 -12.31 -2.43 -8.18
CA LYS A 41 -11.19 -3.25 -8.66
C LYS A 41 -10.54 -3.97 -7.48
N THR A 42 -10.02 -5.16 -7.78
CA THR A 42 -9.25 -5.98 -6.84
C THR A 42 -7.87 -6.19 -7.43
N TYR A 43 -6.85 -5.99 -6.61
CA TYR A 43 -5.45 -6.12 -6.99
C TYR A 43 -4.77 -7.15 -6.09
N GLN A 44 -3.79 -7.86 -6.65
CA GLN A 44 -2.83 -8.61 -5.85
C GLN A 44 -1.53 -7.82 -5.89
N VAL A 45 -1.20 -7.12 -4.82
CA VAL A 45 -0.05 -6.21 -4.77
C VAL A 45 1.12 -6.79 -4.00
N THR A 46 2.31 -6.31 -4.35
CA THR A 46 3.57 -6.49 -3.61
C THR A 46 4.22 -5.11 -3.43
N ILE A 47 5.17 -5.03 -2.50
CA ILE A 47 6.06 -3.88 -2.39
C ILE A 47 7.05 -3.94 -3.55
N ASP A 48 7.15 -2.84 -4.29
CA ASP A 48 8.13 -2.66 -5.36
C ASP A 48 9.39 -1.98 -4.81
N GLU A 49 9.19 -0.86 -4.10
CA GLU A 49 10.25 -0.09 -3.46
C GLU A 49 9.82 0.36 -2.07
N MET A 50 10.75 0.34 -1.12
CA MET A 50 10.62 0.95 0.20
C MET A 50 11.94 1.64 0.55
N CYS A 51 11.91 2.96 0.71
CA CYS A 51 13.11 3.73 1.02
C CYS A 51 12.82 4.84 2.03
N PHE A 52 13.86 5.22 2.77
CA PHE A 52 13.87 6.40 3.63
C PHE A 52 14.81 7.43 3.02
N ASP A 53 14.38 8.69 2.92
CA ASP A 53 15.28 9.77 2.50
C ASP A 53 16.20 10.22 3.64
N GLU A 54 17.17 11.09 3.32
CA GLU A 54 18.17 11.60 4.28
C GLU A 54 17.54 12.39 5.46
N THR A 55 16.27 12.77 5.34
CA THR A 55 15.52 13.50 6.37
C THR A 55 14.57 12.59 7.17
N GLY A 56 14.58 11.28 6.89
CA GLY A 56 13.74 10.30 7.58
C GLY A 56 12.31 10.22 7.04
N ASN A 57 12.05 10.69 5.82
CA ASN A 57 10.74 10.48 5.20
C ASN A 57 10.69 9.11 4.52
N LEU A 58 9.60 8.40 4.74
CA LEU A 58 9.35 7.10 4.14
C LEU A 58 8.64 7.25 2.80
N TYR A 59 9.11 6.52 1.80
CA TYR A 59 8.41 6.25 0.56
C TYR A 59 8.20 4.74 0.37
N ILE A 60 6.99 4.35 -0.02
CA ILE A 60 6.65 2.97 -0.41
C ILE A 60 5.89 2.98 -1.73
N SER A 61 6.32 2.16 -2.67
CA SER A 61 5.63 1.89 -3.94
C SER A 61 5.01 0.50 -3.92
N PHE A 62 3.74 0.41 -4.35
CA PHE A 62 3.02 -0.86 -4.53
C PHE A 62 2.80 -1.14 -6.00
N MET A 63 3.04 -2.39 -6.39
CA MET A 63 2.92 -2.86 -7.76
C MET A 63 2.03 -4.11 -7.82
N ASP A 64 1.25 -4.23 -8.89
CA ASP A 64 0.48 -5.45 -9.17
C ASP A 64 1.45 -6.60 -9.44
N LYS A 65 1.28 -7.70 -8.69
CA LYS A 65 2.17 -8.84 -8.72
C LYS A 65 2.24 -9.49 -10.11
N LYS A 66 1.12 -9.50 -10.85
CA LYS A 66 0.96 -10.18 -12.13
C LYS A 66 1.36 -9.27 -13.29
N THR A 67 0.81 -8.06 -13.38
CA THR A 67 1.06 -7.16 -14.52
C THR A 67 2.35 -6.37 -14.38
N LYS A 68 2.88 -6.27 -13.16
CA LYS A 68 4.02 -5.40 -12.82
C LYS A 68 3.72 -3.92 -13.02
N GLU A 69 2.45 -3.55 -13.06
CA GLU A 69 2.03 -2.16 -13.16
C GLU A 69 1.95 -1.53 -11.77
N PHE A 70 2.27 -0.24 -11.71
CA PHE A 70 2.09 0.58 -10.53
C PHE A 70 0.62 0.60 -10.09
N VAL A 71 0.39 0.46 -8.78
CA VAL A 71 -0.97 0.48 -8.20
C VAL A 71 -1.18 1.69 -7.31
N ASP A 72 -0.24 1.96 -6.39
CA ASP A 72 -0.34 3.09 -5.47
C ASP A 72 1.01 3.36 -4.79
N ASN A 73 1.14 4.53 -4.16
CA ASN A 73 2.30 4.85 -3.34
C ASN A 73 1.89 5.49 -2.01
N TYR A 74 2.75 5.34 -1.02
CA TYR A 74 2.63 5.98 0.28
C TYR A 74 3.84 6.85 0.56
N TYR A 75 3.59 8.02 1.15
CA TYR A 75 4.64 8.93 1.60
C TYR A 75 4.33 9.40 3.01
N HIS A 76 5.31 9.36 3.90
CA HIS A 76 5.19 9.81 5.28
C HIS A 76 6.39 10.65 5.68
N ASN A 77 6.12 11.81 6.28
CA ASN A 77 7.16 12.72 6.74
C ASN A 77 7.60 12.38 8.16
N GLY A 78 8.91 12.33 8.39
CA GLY A 78 9.50 12.20 9.72
C GLY A 78 9.14 10.90 10.46
N MET A 79 9.19 9.77 9.75
CA MET A 79 8.96 8.45 10.34
C MET A 79 10.29 7.85 10.81
N ASP A 80 10.37 7.40 12.05
CA ASP A 80 11.53 6.63 12.49
C ASP A 80 11.48 5.23 11.82
N PRO A 81 12.58 4.70 11.26
CA PRO A 81 12.60 3.36 10.67
C PRO A 81 12.10 2.25 11.61
N HIS A 82 12.23 2.43 12.92
CA HIS A 82 11.71 1.54 13.96
C HIS A 82 10.18 1.69 14.17
N GLU A 83 9.48 2.52 13.42
CA GLU A 83 8.02 2.58 13.48
C GLU A 83 7.36 1.63 12.48
N LEU A 84 8.14 1.02 11.58
CA LEU A 84 7.68 0.06 10.58
C LEU A 84 7.86 -1.38 11.06
N TYR A 85 6.93 -1.85 11.90
CA TYR A 85 6.87 -3.22 12.43
C TYR A 85 5.48 -3.83 12.27
#